data_AF-A0A7V6PWJ9-F1
#
_entry.id   AF-A0A7V6PWJ9-F1
#
_cell.length_a   1.000
_cell.length_b   1.000
_cell.length_c   1.000
_cell.angle_alpha   90.00
_cell.angle_beta   90.00
_cell.angle_gamma   90.00
#
_symmetry.space_group_name_H-M   'P 1'
#
loop_
_entity.id
_entity.type
_entity.pdbx_description
1 polymer ?
#
loop_
_entity_poly.entity_id
_entity_poly.type
_entity_poly.pdbx_seq_one_letter_code
_entity_poly.pdbx_strand_id
1 'polypeptide(L)' 'SSPKSPSNFRSHADEIDLEEFLSFLEAVKPLNKDFDIMLEAKNKDVALLNLSKKLELVDGIKKINESEFEVL' A
#
# COMPACT_ATOMS: atom_id res chain seq x y z
N SER A 1 4.33 7.02 -1.77
CA SER A 1 3.43 8.00 -1.14
C SER A 1 2.35 8.39 -2.14
N SER A 2 1.17 8.75 -1.65
CA SER A 2 0.07 9.24 -2.50
C SER A 2 -0.12 10.75 -2.28
N PRO A 3 -0.48 11.53 -3.31
CA PRO A 3 -0.70 12.97 -3.19
C PRO A 3 -1.98 13.27 -2.40
N LYS A 4 -1.96 14.34 -1.58
CA LYS A 4 -3.13 14.76 -0.78
C LYS A 4 -4.30 15.22 -1.64
N SER A 5 -4.02 15.88 -2.76
CA SER A 5 -5.00 16.29 -3.77
C SER A 5 -4.29 16.66 -5.07
N PRO A 6 -4.99 16.73 -6.22
CA PRO A 6 -4.41 17.22 -7.48
C PRO A 6 -3.81 18.62 -7.35
N SER A 7 -4.43 19.49 -6.53
CA SER A 7 -3.96 20.84 -6.22
C SER A 7 -2.78 20.87 -5.24
N ASN A 8 -2.54 19.81 -4.47
CA ASN A 8 -1.45 19.69 -3.49
C ASN A 8 -0.64 18.42 -3.73
N PHE A 9 -0.16 18.25 -4.96
CA PHE A 9 0.49 17.02 -5.41
C PHE A 9 1.72 16.62 -4.56
N ARG A 10 2.45 17.59 -4.01
CA ARG A 10 3.64 17.33 -3.18
C ARG A 10 3.34 17.03 -1.70
N SER A 11 2.10 17.20 -1.26
CA SER A 11 1.72 16.90 0.12
C SER A 11 1.32 15.43 0.23
N HIS A 12 1.80 14.72 1.25
CA HIS A 12 1.36 13.35 1.52
C HIS A 12 -0.14 13.31 1.88
N ALA A 13 -0.85 12.33 1.31
CA ALA A 13 -2.18 11.95 1.73
C ALA A 13 -2.20 11.49 3.19
N ASP A 14 -3.36 11.62 3.83
CA ASP A 14 -3.53 11.20 5.22
C ASP A 14 -3.50 9.66 5.34
N GLU A 15 -3.97 8.95 4.30
CA GLU A 15 -3.99 7.49 4.15
C GLU A 15 -3.24 7.06 2.87
N ILE A 16 -2.90 5.77 2.76
CA ILE A 16 -2.42 5.18 1.50
C ILE A 16 -3.64 4.83 0.64
N ASP A 17 -3.60 5.23 -0.63
CA ASP A 17 -4.62 4.84 -1.59
C ASP A 17 -4.46 3.36 -2.00
N LEU A 18 -5.55 2.60 -1.96
CA LEU A 18 -5.50 1.16 -2.23
C LEU A 18 -5.23 0.88 -3.70
N GLU A 19 -5.86 1.60 -4.62
CA GLU A 19 -5.74 1.36 -6.06
C GLU A 19 -4.34 1.72 -6.56
N GLU A 20 -3.77 2.83 -6.08
CA GLU A 20 -2.38 3.19 -6.35
C GLU A 20 -1.41 2.13 -5.81
N PHE A 21 -1.65 1.61 -4.60
CA PHE A 21 -0.79 0.58 -4.02
C PHE A 21 -0.87 -0.75 -4.77
N LEU A 22 -2.06 -1.19 -5.17
CA LEU A 22 -2.23 -2.39 -6.00
C LEU A 22 -1.57 -2.23 -7.37
N SER A 23 -1.70 -1.06 -7.99
CA SER A 23 -1.03 -0.74 -9.26
C SER A 23 0.51 -0.83 -9.12
N PHE A 24 1.04 -0.39 -7.98
CA PHE A 24 2.46 -0.58 -7.66
C PHE A 24 2.84 -2.06 -7.53
N LEU A 25 2.06 -2.87 -6.82
CA LEU A 25 2.32 -4.30 -6.66
C LEU A 25 2.35 -5.03 -8.01
N GLU A 26 1.39 -4.75 -8.90
CA GLU A 26 1.37 -5.33 -10.26
C GLU A 26 2.59 -4.92 -11.09
N ALA A 27 3.08 -3.69 -10.95
CA ALA A 27 4.26 -3.23 -11.67
C ALA A 27 5.55 -3.93 -11.21
N VAL A 28 5.64 -4.31 -9.93
CA VAL A 28 6.84 -4.98 -9.37
C VAL A 28 6.74 -6.51 -9.37
N LYS A 29 5.54 -7.08 -9.50
CA LYS A 29 5.28 -8.54 -9.54
C LYS A 29 6.20 -9.31 -10.52
N PRO A 30 6.49 -8.83 -11.75
CA PRO A 30 7.38 -9.54 -12.67
C PRO A 30 8.84 -9.68 -12.20
N LEU A 31 9.26 -8.91 -11.19
CA LEU A 31 10.61 -8.98 -10.64
C LEU A 31 10.84 -10.24 -9.80
N ASN A 32 9.76 -10.90 -9.35
CA ASN A 32 9.76 -12.18 -8.61
C ASN A 32 10.75 -12.20 -7.44
N LYS A 33 10.64 -11.19 -6.57
CA LYS A 33 11.49 -10.99 -5.39
C LYS A 33 10.66 -10.41 -4.25
N ASP A 34 11.14 -10.59 -3.04
CA ASP A 34 10.57 -9.96 -1.85
C ASP A 34 10.93 -8.47 -1.80
N PHE A 35 10.03 -7.65 -1.26
CA PHE A 35 10.19 -6.20 -1.15
C PHE A 35 9.81 -5.70 0.24
N ASP A 36 10.69 -4.90 0.84
CA ASP A 36 10.36 -4.08 1.99
C ASP A 36 9.94 -2.68 1.51
N ILE A 37 8.68 -2.31 1.76
CA ILE A 37 8.10 -1.05 1.26
C ILE A 37 7.91 -0.09 2.43
N MET A 38 8.59 1.06 2.38
CA MET A 38 8.34 2.14 3.33
C MET A 38 7.07 2.90 2.95
N LEU A 39 6.09 2.96 3.86
CA LEU A 39 4.87 3.74 3.67
C LEU A 39 5.03 5.16 4.22
N GLU A 40 4.91 6.15 3.33
CA GLU A 40 4.95 7.56 3.69
C GLU A 40 3.54 8.18 3.63
N ALA A 41 2.86 8.15 4.78
CA ALA A 41 1.56 8.77 5.02
C ALA A 41 1.57 9.59 6.31
N LYS A 42 0.72 10.61 6.42
CA LYS A 42 0.68 11.45 7.64
C LYS A 42 0.27 10.70 8.89
N ASN A 43 -0.66 9.74 8.76
CA ASN A 43 -1.20 8.99 9.89
C ASN A 43 -0.33 7.78 10.30
N LYS A 44 0.87 7.59 9.69
CA LYS A 44 1.85 6.55 10.04
C LYS A 44 1.21 5.17 10.23
N ASP A 45 1.31 4.59 11.43
CA ASP A 45 0.85 3.23 11.76
C ASP A 45 -0.66 3.03 11.50
N VAL A 46 -1.47 4.09 11.68
CA VAL A 46 -2.91 4.02 11.38
C VAL A 46 -3.15 3.78 9.89
N ALA A 47 -2.36 4.43 9.03
CA ALA A 47 -2.45 4.24 7.59
C ALA A 47 -2.04 2.81 7.18
N LEU A 48 -1.01 2.24 7.83
CA LEU A 48 -0.63 0.84 7.62
C LEU A 48 -1.76 -0.12 8.03
N LEU A 49 -2.33 0.04 9.23
CA LEU A 49 -3.39 -0.85 9.72
C LEU A 49 -4.66 -0.75 8.86
N ASN A 50 -4.97 0.44 8.37
CA ASN A 50 -6.10 0.64 7.44
C ASN A 50 -5.83 -0.01 6.08
N LEU A 51 -4.63 0.15 5.52
CA LEU A 51 -4.23 -0.51 4.28
C LEU A 51 -4.24 -2.03 4.44
N SER A 52 -3.70 -2.54 5.54
CA SER A 52 -3.67 -3.97 5.89
C SER A 52 -5.05 -4.61 5.87
N LYS A 53 -6.05 -3.95 6.49
CA LYS A 53 -7.45 -4.40 6.47
C LYS A 53 -8.07 -4.39 5.07
N LYS A 54 -7.69 -3.42 4.24
CA LYS A 54 -8.17 -3.33 2.86
C LYS A 54 -7.56 -4.42 1.98
N LEU A 55 -6.25 -4.67 2.12
CA LEU A 55 -5.52 -5.71 1.36
C LEU A 55 -6.02 -7.12 1.65
N GLU A 56 -6.47 -7.38 2.88
CA GLU A 56 -7.07 -8.67 3.28
C GLU A 56 -8.36 -9.01 2.50
N LEU A 57 -9.02 -8.01 1.91
CA LEU A 57 -10.22 -8.18 1.10
C LEU A 57 -9.92 -8.31 -0.41
N VAL A 58 -8.65 -8.23 -0.82
CA VAL A 58 -8.24 -8.27 -2.22
C VAL A 58 -7.95 -9.71 -2.63
N ASP A 59 -8.62 -10.18 -3.68
CA ASP A 59 -8.36 -11.50 -4.26
C ASP A 59 -6.90 -11.62 -4.73
N GLY A 60 -6.28 -12.77 -4.46
CA GLY A 60 -4.87 -12.99 -4.80
C GLY A 60 -3.87 -12.38 -3.83
N ILE A 61 -4.32 -11.77 -2.72
CA ILE A 61 -3.46 -11.34 -1.62
C ILE A 61 -3.76 -12.18 -0.38
N LYS A 62 -2.71 -12.76 0.20
CA LYS A 62 -2.78 -13.51 1.44
C LYS A 62 -2.02 -12.77 2.53
N LYS A 63 -2.73 -12.37 3.57
CA LYS A 63 -2.14 -11.72 4.74
C LYS A 63 -1.40 -12.73 5.61
N ILE A 64 -0.15 -12.42 5.97
CA ILE A 64 0.65 -13.18 6.93
C ILE A 64 0.54 -12.54 8.31
N ASN A 65 0.75 -11.22 8.38
CA ASN A 65 0.54 -10.39 9.58
C ASN A 65 0.11 -8.96 9.18
N GLU A 66 0.10 -8.01 10.11
CA GLU A 66 -0.33 -6.64 9.86
C GLU A 66 0.49 -5.90 8.78
N SER A 67 1.75 -6.29 8.58
CA SER A 67 2.71 -5.63 7.67
C SER A 67 3.30 -6.54 6.59
N GLU A 68 2.93 -7.82 6.56
CA GLU A 68 3.51 -8.82 5.67
C GLU A 68 2.41 -9.55 4.90
N PHE A 69 2.60 -9.64 3.58
CA PHE A 69 1.62 -10.16 2.63
C PHE A 69 2.31 -11.00 1.56
N GLU A 70 1.63 -12.05 1.12
CA GLU A 70 1.99 -12.88 -0.01
C GLU A 70 1.05 -12.55 -1.18
N VAL A 71 1.63 -12.21 -2.34
CA VAL A 71 0.87 -11.95 -3.58
C VAL A 71 0.92 -13.21 -4.44
N LEU A 72 -0.26 -13.77 -4.74
CA LEU A 72 -0.44 -15.06 -5.44
C LEU A 72 -0.43 -14.94 -6.97
#